data_AF-A0A936Y523-F1
#
_entry.id   AF-A0A936Y523-F1
#
_cell.length_a   1.000
_cell.length_b   1.000
_cell.length_c   1.000
_cell.angle_alpha   90.00
_cell.angle_beta   90.00
_cell.angle_gamma   90.00
#
_symmetry.space_group_name_H-M   'P 1'
#
loop_
_entity.id
_entity.type
_entity.pdbx_description
1 polymer ?
#
loop_
_entity_poly.entity_id
_entity_poly.type
_entity_poly.pdbx_seq_one_letter_code
_entity_poly.pdbx_strand_id
1 'polypeptide(L)'
;MDTELANVHFKDDSIKAYSTDSEHYIARYIIHKKETISRIRFINAEKFESYIEDYNKLHAQNCEWFSASIKDFYHDIVKIQIVQDYLKNLEKNQVGFIVFLAVQIKLMIFPT
;
A
#
# COMPACT_ATOMS: atom_id res chain seq x y z
N MET A 1 15.21 5.70 -27.71
CA MET A 1 16.22 6.70 -27.33
C MET A 1 16.08 6.92 -25.85
N ASP A 2 17.10 6.57 -25.07
CA ASP A 2 17.18 7.00 -23.68
C ASP A 2 17.66 8.45 -23.67
N THR A 3 17.17 9.26 -22.73
CA THR A 3 17.53 10.68 -22.63
C THR A 3 18.10 10.93 -21.26
N GLU A 4 19.17 11.70 -21.18
CA GLU A 4 19.80 12.04 -19.91
C GLU A 4 18.81 12.81 -19.01
N LEU A 5 18.69 12.37 -17.77
CA LEU A 5 17.94 13.07 -16.73
C LEU A 5 18.88 13.98 -15.94
N ALA A 6 18.57 15.27 -15.90
CA ALA A 6 19.40 16.27 -15.23
C ALA A 6 18.57 17.21 -14.37
N ASN A 7 19.05 17.46 -13.16
CA ASN A 7 18.51 18.45 -12.24
C ASN A 7 19.24 19.77 -12.45
N VAL A 8 18.48 20.82 -12.81
CA VAL A 8 19.03 22.16 -13.04
C VAL A 8 18.71 23.04 -11.84
N HIS A 9 19.75 23.48 -11.14
CA HIS A 9 19.66 24.36 -10.00
C HIS A 9 19.94 25.80 -10.44
N PHE A 10 18.98 26.68 -10.18
CA PHE A 10 19.12 28.12 -10.37
C PHE A 10 19.40 28.75 -8.99
N LYS A 11 20.61 29.26 -8.78
CA LYS A 11 20.96 29.96 -7.54
C LYS A 11 21.83 31.17 -7.84
N ASP A 12 21.39 32.32 -7.35
CA ASP A 12 21.98 33.63 -7.61
C ASP A 12 22.10 33.87 -9.13
N ASP A 13 23.30 34.16 -9.64
CA ASP A 13 23.61 34.28 -11.09
C ASP A 13 24.26 33.01 -11.68
N SER A 14 24.19 31.87 -10.97
CA SER A 14 24.79 30.61 -11.41
C SER A 14 23.73 29.56 -11.75
N ILE A 15 23.90 28.92 -12.90
CA ILE A 15 23.11 27.76 -13.34
C ILE A 15 24.02 26.54 -13.24
N LYS A 16 23.61 25.55 -12.44
CA LYS A 16 24.33 24.28 -12.30
C LYS A 16 23.42 23.13 -12.67
N ALA A 17 23.90 22.23 -13.53
CA ALA A 17 23.20 20.99 -13.86
C ALA A 17 23.90 19.81 -13.19
N TYR A 18 23.11 18.88 -12.67
CA TYR A 18 23.57 17.63 -12.06
C TYR A 18 22.88 16.47 -12.75
N SER A 19 23.65 15.48 -13.21
CA SER A 19 23.08 14.24 -13.71
C SER A 19 22.40 13.49 -12.56
N THR A 20 21.25 12.88 -12.85
CA THR A 20 20.53 12.01 -11.91
C THR A 20 20.01 10.77 -12.63
N ASP A 21 19.88 9.69 -11.87
CA ASP A 21 19.37 8.40 -12.36
C ASP A 21 17.86 8.26 -12.20
N SER A 22 17.28 9.03 -11.27
CA SER A 22 15.86 9.08 -11.06
C SER A 22 15.42 10.38 -10.41
N GLU A 23 14.18 10.80 -10.68
CA GLU A 23 13.57 11.95 -10.02
C GLU A 23 12.10 11.67 -9.73
N HIS A 24 11.63 12.15 -8.58
CA HIS A 24 10.25 11.98 -8.14
C HIS A 24 9.48 13.28 -8.34
N TYR A 25 8.46 13.22 -9.18
CA TYR A 25 7.56 14.33 -9.41
C TYR A 25 6.19 14.03 -8.81
N ILE A 26 5.80 14.79 -7.79
CA ILE A 26 4.48 14.71 -7.17
C ILE A 26 3.71 15.96 -7.57
N ALA A 27 2.65 15.78 -8.35
CA ALA A 27 1.78 16.86 -8.77
C ALA A 27 0.34 16.62 -8.34
N ARG A 28 -0.35 17.71 -8.04
CA ARG A 28 -1.78 17.73 -7.78
C ARG A 28 -2.46 18.37 -8.97
N TYR A 29 -3.37 17.64 -9.59
CA TYR A 29 -4.14 18.10 -10.74
C TYR A 29 -5.60 18.22 -10.36
N ILE A 30 -6.28 19.25 -10.87
CA ILE A 30 -7.74 19.32 -10.81
C ILE A 30 -8.27 18.83 -12.15
N ILE A 31 -8.79 17.61 -12.17
CA ILE A 31 -9.38 16.99 -13.36
C ILE A 31 -10.87 16.78 -13.07
N HIS A 32 -11.75 17.26 -13.94
CA HIS A 32 -13.21 17.19 -13.74
C HIS A 32 -13.68 17.72 -12.37
N LYS A 33 -13.11 18.84 -11.91
CA LYS A 33 -13.39 19.44 -10.58
C LYS A 33 -13.10 18.51 -9.38
N LYS A 34 -12.32 17.44 -9.59
CA LYS A 34 -11.79 16.58 -8.52
C LYS A 34 -10.28 16.73 -8.44
N GLU A 35 -9.77 16.84 -7.22
CA GLU A 35 -8.34 16.80 -6.97
C GLU A 35 -7.85 15.36 -7.16
N THR A 36 -6.81 15.22 -7.97
CA THR A 36 -6.08 13.97 -8.19
C THR A 36 -4.62 14.22 -7.87
N ILE A 37 -4.04 13.37 -7.03
CA ILE A 37 -2.62 13.40 -6.72
C ILE A 37 -1.93 12.35 -7.58
N SER A 38 -0.99 12.78 -8.41
CA SER A 38 -0.20 11.90 -9.26
C SER A 38 1.24 11.91 -8.81
N ARG A 39 1.79 10.72 -8.57
CA ARG A 39 3.22 10.52 -8.32
C ARG A 39 3.84 9.87 -9.56
N ILE A 40 4.67 10.63 -10.26
CA ILE A 40 5.39 10.21 -11.46
C ILE A 40 6.86 10.04 -11.07
N ARG A 41 7.47 8.93 -11.46
CA ARG A 41 8.90 8.70 -11.27
C ARG A 41 9.58 8.66 -12.64
N PHE A 42 10.49 9.59 -12.88
CA PHE A 42 11.37 9.55 -14.04
C PHE A 42 12.59 8.72 -13.67
N ILE A 43 13.00 7.82 -14.56
CA ILE A 43 14.13 6.90 -14.36
C ILE A 43 14.86 6.74 -15.69
N ASN A 44 16.20 6.67 -15.64
CA ASN A 44 17.00 6.27 -16.80
C ASN A 44 16.71 4.79 -17.14
N ALA A 45 16.74 4.43 -18.42
CA ALA A 45 16.37 3.08 -18.85
C ALA A 45 17.30 2.01 -18.24
N GLU A 46 18.58 2.34 -18.06
CA GLU A 46 19.58 1.46 -17.44
C GLU A 46 19.24 1.07 -15.99
N LYS A 47 18.44 1.88 -15.29
CA LYS A 47 18.02 1.61 -13.91
C LYS A 47 16.66 0.93 -13.80
N PHE A 48 15.95 0.77 -14.91
CA PHE A 48 14.59 0.23 -14.94
C PHE A 48 14.47 -1.11 -14.22
N GLU A 49 15.35 -2.06 -14.55
CA GLU A 49 15.35 -3.40 -13.94
C GLU A 49 15.56 -3.35 -12.42
N SER A 50 16.52 -2.55 -11.95
CA SER A 50 16.76 -2.39 -10.50
C SER A 50 15.53 -1.84 -9.77
N TYR A 51 14.79 -0.92 -10.40
CA TYR A 51 13.56 -0.39 -9.82
C TYR A 51 12.42 -1.40 -9.80
N ILE A 52 12.31 -2.26 -10.82
CA ILE A 52 11.35 -3.37 -10.80
C ILE A 52 11.63 -4.28 -9.60
N GLU A 53 12.90 -4.65 -9.37
CA GLU A 53 13.27 -5.46 -8.22
C GLU A 53 12.88 -4.81 -6.89
N ASP A 54 13.15 -3.52 -6.74
CA ASP A 54 12.77 -2.76 -5.54
C ASP A 54 11.25 -2.73 -5.33
N TYR A 55 10.47 -2.52 -6.41
CA TYR A 55 9.01 -2.55 -6.32
C TYR A 55 8.47 -3.94 -6.00
N ASN A 56 9.10 -5.01 -6.50
CA ASN A 56 8.73 -6.38 -6.15
C ASN A 56 8.97 -6.66 -4.66
N LYS A 57 10.12 -6.23 -4.12
CA LYS A 57 10.41 -6.34 -2.68
C LYS A 57 9.39 -5.56 -1.85
N LEU A 58 9.12 -4.30 -2.24
CA LEU A 58 8.13 -3.47 -1.57
C LEU A 58 6.73 -4.11 -1.61
N HIS A 59 6.35 -4.69 -2.75
CA HIS A 59 5.08 -5.38 -2.89
C HIS A 59 4.99 -6.60 -1.97
N ALA A 60 6.03 -7.45 -1.93
CA ALA A 60 6.08 -8.60 -1.05
C ALA A 60 5.93 -8.18 0.43
N GLN A 61 6.69 -7.17 0.86
CA GLN A 61 6.60 -6.61 2.22
C GLN A 61 5.22 -6.05 2.52
N ASN A 62 4.58 -5.35 1.58
CA ASN A 62 3.22 -4.84 1.75
C ASN A 62 2.22 -5.98 1.92
N CYS A 63 2.36 -7.06 1.15
CA CYS A 63 1.50 -8.25 1.27
C CYS A 63 1.65 -8.92 2.64
N GLU A 64 2.88 -9.09 3.11
CA GLU A 64 3.18 -9.63 4.44
C GLU A 64 2.60 -8.74 5.55
N TRP A 65 2.90 -7.44 5.50
CA TRP A 65 2.43 -6.47 6.48
C TRP A 65 0.90 -6.38 6.52
N PHE A 66 0.24 -6.37 5.36
CA PHE A 66 -1.21 -6.29 5.29
C PHE A 66 -1.86 -7.56 5.85
N SER A 67 -1.29 -8.73 5.56
CA SER A 67 -1.76 -10.00 6.09
C SER A 67 -1.61 -10.06 7.62
N ALA A 68 -0.47 -9.63 8.15
CA ALA A 68 -0.24 -9.52 9.59
C ALA A 68 -1.22 -8.53 10.24
N SER A 69 -1.39 -7.35 9.64
CA SER A 69 -2.30 -6.31 10.16
C SER A 69 -3.75 -6.78 10.19
N ILE A 70 -4.20 -7.54 9.18
CA ILE A 70 -5.53 -8.17 9.18
C ILE A 70 -5.65 -9.16 10.33
N LYS A 71 -4.63 -10.01 10.53
CA LYS A 71 -4.61 -11.01 11.59
C LYS A 71 -4.70 -10.35 12.96
N ASP A 72 -3.88 -9.33 13.21
CA ASP A 72 -3.85 -8.58 14.46
C ASP A 72 -5.19 -7.88 14.71
N PHE A 73 -5.76 -7.24 13.68
CA PHE A 73 -7.08 -6.64 13.76
C PHE A 73 -8.15 -7.64 14.19
N TYR A 74 -8.22 -8.81 13.55
CA TYR A 74 -9.23 -9.82 13.90
C TYR A 74 -8.96 -10.47 15.25
N HIS A 75 -7.71 -10.66 15.63
CA HIS A 75 -7.33 -11.16 16.96
C HIS A 75 -7.76 -10.20 18.07
N ASP A 76 -7.71 -8.90 17.83
CA ASP A 76 -8.06 -7.90 18.85
C ASP A 76 -9.55 -7.55 18.85
N ILE A 77 -10.19 -7.45 17.69
CA ILE A 77 -11.62 -7.08 17.60
C ILE A 77 -12.53 -8.10 18.28
N VAL A 78 -12.17 -9.40 18.27
CA VAL A 78 -12.95 -10.46 18.93
C VAL A 78 -12.88 -10.40 20.46
N LYS A 79 -11.96 -9.62 21.03
CA LYS A 79 -11.86 -9.38 22.47
C LYS A 79 -12.78 -8.26 22.95
N ILE A 80 -13.32 -7.47 22.03
CA ILE A 80 -14.19 -6.33 22.37
C ILE A 80 -15.59 -6.85 22.71
N GLN A 81 -16.11 -6.47 23.89
CA GLN A 81 -17.38 -6.97 24.42
C GLN A 81 -18.55 -6.81 23.44
N ILE A 82 -18.68 -5.64 22.80
CA ILE A 82 -19.77 -5.39 21.85
C ILE A 82 -19.73 -6.35 20.64
N VAL A 83 -18.52 -6.72 20.21
CA VAL A 83 -18.30 -7.65 19.10
C VAL A 83 -18.64 -9.06 19.55
N GLN A 84 -18.27 -9.45 20.78
CA GLN A 84 -18.64 -10.74 21.35
C GLN A 84 -20.15 -10.90 21.49
N ASP A 85 -20.84 -9.87 21.96
CA ASP A 85 -22.30 -9.89 22.12
C ASP A 85 -22.99 -9.98 20.76
N TYR A 86 -22.46 -9.27 19.75
CA TYR A 86 -22.92 -9.39 18.37
C TYR A 86 -22.69 -10.80 17.79
N LEU A 87 -21.51 -11.39 18.00
CA LEU A 87 -21.18 -12.74 17.53
C LEU A 87 -22.07 -13.81 18.20
N LYS A 88 -22.33 -13.71 19.51
CA LYS A 88 -23.28 -14.59 20.22
C LYS A 88 -24.71 -14.47 19.69
N ASN A 89 -25.12 -13.29 19.25
CA ASN A 89 -26.44 -13.08 18.65
C ASN A 89 -26.51 -13.61 17.21
N LEU A 90 -25.39 -13.61 16.47
CA LEU A 90 -25.29 -14.24 15.16
C LEU A 90 -25.40 -15.76 15.24
N GLU A 91 -24.78 -16.42 16.23
CA GLU A 91 -24.88 -17.88 16.42
C GLU A 91 -26.32 -18.37 16.60
N LYS A 92 -27.19 -17.55 17.18
CA LYS A 92 -28.61 -17.89 17.41
C LYS A 92 -29.46 -17.85 16.14
N ASN A 93 -28.98 -17.21 15.07
CA ASN A 93 -29.65 -17.16 13.77
C ASN A 93 -28.95 -18.13 12.80
N GLN A 94 -29.68 -19.05 12.15
CA GLN A 94 -29.10 -20.06 11.25
C GLN A 94 -28.20 -19.48 10.14
N VAL A 95 -28.49 -18.26 9.69
CA VAL A 95 -27.66 -17.53 8.70
C VAL A 95 -26.38 -16.97 9.33
N GLY A 96 -26.43 -16.57 10.60
CA GLY A 96 -25.28 -16.07 11.34
C GLY A 96 -24.29 -17.16 11.77
N PHE A 97 -24.75 -18.41 11.91
CA PHE A 97 -23.87 -19.55 12.17
C PHE A 97 -22.86 -19.79 11.02
N ILE A 98 -23.27 -19.61 9.76
CA ILE A 98 -22.36 -19.76 8.60
C ILE A 98 -21.29 -18.66 8.59
N VAL A 99 -21.68 -17.43 8.92
CA VAL A 99 -20.75 -16.29 9.03
C VAL A 99 -19.79 -16.48 10.21
N PHE A 100 -20.30 -16.95 11.35
CA PHE A 100 -19.50 -17.29 12.52
C PHE A 100 -18.49 -18.40 12.22
N LEU A 101 -18.92 -19.48 11.54
CA LEU A 101 -18.05 -20.58 11.14
C LEU A 101 -16.96 -20.09 10.16
N ALA A 102 -17.31 -19.21 9.21
CA ALA A 102 -16.34 -18.64 8.27
C ALA A 102 -15.28 -17.77 8.98
N VAL A 103 -15.67 -17.00 10.00
CA VAL A 103 -14.75 -16.20 10.82
C VAL A 103 -13.84 -17.11 11.67
N GLN A 104 -14.40 -18.13 12.31
CA GLN A 104 -13.64 -19.11 13.12
C GLN A 104 -12.69 -19.96 12.28
N ILE A 105 -13.15 -20.44 11.11
CA ILE A 105 -12.33 -21.21 10.17
C ILE A 105 -11.18 -20.34 9.63
N LYS A 106 -11.42 -19.06 9.34
CA LYS A 106 -10.35 -18.15 8.89
C LYS A 106 -9.31 -17.87 9.99
N LEU A 107 -9.73 -17.85 11.26
CA LEU A 107 -8.82 -17.78 12.41
C LEU A 107 -8.04 -19.09 12.63
N MET A 108 -8.63 -20.26 12.33
CA MET A 108 -7.96 -21.57 12.44
C MET A 108 -7.02 -21.93 11.29
N ILE A 109 -7.33 -21.54 10.04
CA ILE A 109 -6.52 -21.87 8.85
C ILE A 109 -5.23 -21.02 8.78
N PHE A 110 -5.19 -19.87 9.46
CA PHE A 110 -4.00 -19.04 9.60
C PHE A 110 -3.50 -18.99 11.05
N PRO A 111 -3.08 -20.13 11.64
CA PRO A 111 -2.51 -20.12 12.97
C PRO A 111 -1.17 -19.37 12.94
N THR A 112 -0.85 -18.73 14.07
CA THR A 112 0.46 -18.12 14.42
C THR A 112 1.66 -18.92 13.95
#